data_AF-A0A8J1TZR3-F1
#
_entry.id   AF-A0A8J1TZR3-F1
#
_cell.length_a   1.000
_cell.length_b   1.000
_cell.length_c   1.000
_cell.angle_alpha   90.00
_cell.angle_beta   90.00
_cell.angle_gamma   90.00
#
_symmetry.space_group_name_H-M   'P 1'
#
loop_
_entity.id
_entity.type
_entity.pdbx_description
1 polymer ?
#
loop_
_entity_poly.entity_id
_entity_poly.type
_entity_poly.pdbx_seq_one_letter_code
_entity_poly.pdbx_strand_id
1 'polypeptide(L)'
;MASGGENTRYFITKSVNFEGLKTCTKTGIWACSDRTQPPQPKDVLTSAYHQGNIILIFSVNNQHGWHGYAKMTSPPGSVDNQENIAENLTRECDLTVPETSNTKCSSNVHVQLTKWHRFTVKWITVFFPTFGEQCLPFSKTAHLQTDPGVDSPVNKARNIQEISQNTGVELCTLIDNHMKTLTEKQAKKAELVLAKAPPAFYDVDKPENIEAVWEGLVKKVSHMGEVLLACAFGSQRYNLHTEDSDMDMFVVYAAPAVTVLGFNPPQQTIKNKETENSDYTIHEVHHYLELILNGDPRCIETLFLHPSAIYYCSDRWRDFCKLKNNFLKKNCMEKYLRDACGAKGTRYIEKVKSQNVDPSSDIATPKLCKMFYIVTRLLQNAREVAFGEELQVYRHDNSPNHKLLMATRRGEKTYSEMQAEVDRLLGEIEEKRPFVEERDSNTQELVEKWLLNLRYESLKQDLDK
;
A
#
# COMPACT_ATOMS: atom_id res chain seq x y z
N MET A 1 -31.12 -5.47 1.88
CA MET A 1 -32.53 -5.70 2.27
C MET A 1 -32.69 -5.28 3.72
N ALA A 2 -33.05 -4.02 3.95
CA ALA A 2 -33.57 -3.55 5.23
C ALA A 2 -35.06 -3.91 5.30
N SER A 3 -35.38 -5.20 5.40
CA SER A 3 -36.75 -5.60 5.73
C SER A 3 -36.93 -5.32 7.22
N GLY A 4 -37.58 -4.19 7.55
CA GLY A 4 -37.91 -3.85 8.92
C GLY A 4 -38.82 -4.92 9.50
N GLY A 5 -38.26 -5.86 10.26
CA GLY A 5 -39.06 -6.66 11.17
C GLY A 5 -39.79 -5.72 12.12
N GLU A 6 -41.02 -6.07 12.51
CA GLU A 6 -42.00 -5.25 13.27
C GLU A 6 -41.47 -4.62 14.58
N ASN A 7 -40.21 -4.84 14.92
CA ASN A 7 -39.59 -4.46 16.18
C ASN A 7 -38.17 -3.87 15.98
N THR A 8 -37.97 -3.04 14.94
CA THR A 8 -36.70 -2.35 14.67
C THR A 8 -36.82 -0.86 14.93
N ARG A 9 -35.96 -0.32 15.80
CA ARG A 9 -35.91 1.10 16.19
C ARG A 9 -34.67 1.77 15.61
N TYR A 10 -34.79 3.04 15.24
CA TYR A 10 -33.76 3.79 14.52
C TYR A 10 -33.32 5.01 15.33
N PHE A 11 -32.01 5.18 15.49
CA PHE A 11 -31.45 6.31 16.22
C PHE A 11 -30.37 7.02 15.40
N ILE A 12 -30.39 8.34 15.40
CA ILE A 12 -29.31 9.16 14.83
C ILE A 12 -28.13 9.17 15.80
N THR A 13 -26.94 8.87 15.30
CA THR A 13 -25.69 8.87 16.08
C THR A 13 -24.72 9.89 15.48
N LYS A 14 -24.29 10.85 16.30
CA LYS A 14 -23.40 11.93 15.90
C LYS A 14 -21.97 11.63 16.37
N SER A 15 -21.03 11.58 15.42
CA SER A 15 -19.60 11.53 15.73
C SER A 15 -19.03 12.94 15.74
N VAL A 16 -18.17 13.24 16.71
CA VAL A 16 -17.49 14.54 16.79
C VAL A 16 -16.56 14.75 15.61
N ASN A 17 -15.85 13.70 15.19
CA ASN A 17 -14.87 13.72 14.11
C ASN A 17 -14.84 12.39 13.34
N PHE A 18 -14.02 12.31 12.30
CA PHE A 18 -13.82 11.07 11.54
C PHE A 18 -13.06 10.00 12.33
N GLU A 19 -12.12 10.36 13.21
CA GLU A 19 -11.31 9.37 13.94
C GLU A 19 -12.16 8.44 14.82
N GLY A 20 -13.20 8.97 15.47
CA GLY A 20 -14.19 8.15 16.17
C GLY A 20 -14.84 7.13 15.23
N LEU A 21 -15.37 7.61 14.10
CA LEU A 21 -16.01 6.75 13.09
C LEU A 21 -15.03 5.70 12.54
N LYS A 22 -13.79 6.09 12.20
CA LYS A 22 -12.73 5.20 11.71
C LYS A 22 -12.44 4.09 12.73
N THR A 23 -12.30 4.45 14.00
CA THR A 23 -12.07 3.49 15.08
C THR A 23 -13.23 2.50 15.15
N CYS A 24 -14.47 2.99 15.17
CA CYS A 24 -15.68 2.15 15.17
C CYS A 24 -15.77 1.20 13.98
N THR A 25 -15.39 1.65 12.77
CA THR A 25 -15.38 0.77 11.58
C THR A 25 -14.36 -0.35 11.67
N LYS A 26 -13.24 -0.13 12.37
CA LYS A 26 -12.18 -1.12 12.54
C LYS A 26 -12.47 -2.08 13.69
N THR A 27 -12.97 -1.56 14.82
CA THR A 27 -13.13 -2.34 16.06
C THR A 27 -14.53 -2.91 16.23
N GLY A 28 -15.54 -2.35 15.57
CA GLY A 28 -16.95 -2.67 15.83
C GLY A 28 -17.43 -2.17 17.19
N ILE A 29 -16.70 -1.26 17.85
CA ILE A 29 -17.04 -0.72 19.18
C ILE A 29 -17.42 0.75 19.05
N TRP A 30 -18.56 1.11 19.63
CA TRP A 30 -19.00 2.50 19.80
C TRP A 30 -19.21 2.85 21.27
N ALA A 31 -19.34 4.14 21.58
CA ALA A 31 -19.58 4.61 22.93
C ALA A 31 -20.56 5.78 22.97
N CYS A 32 -21.32 5.87 24.06
CA CYS A 32 -22.11 7.05 24.41
C CYS A 32 -21.69 7.57 25.79
N SER A 33 -21.66 8.89 25.95
CA SER A 33 -21.44 9.54 27.24
C SER A 33 -22.75 9.85 27.95
N ASP A 34 -22.68 9.92 29.28
CA ASP A 34 -23.76 10.48 30.08
C ASP A 34 -23.99 11.96 29.72
N ARG A 35 -25.26 12.36 29.64
CA ARG A 35 -25.70 13.75 29.47
C ARG A 35 -25.80 14.42 30.85
N THR A 36 -25.64 15.74 30.85
CA THR A 36 -25.86 16.59 32.03
C THR A 36 -27.29 16.49 32.57
N GLN A 37 -28.28 16.33 31.67
CA GLN A 37 -29.67 16.13 32.02
C GLN A 37 -30.23 14.84 31.39
N PRO A 38 -31.13 14.13 32.09
CA PRO A 38 -31.81 12.95 31.55
C PRO A 38 -32.73 13.31 30.36
N PRO A 39 -33.12 12.34 29.52
CA PRO A 39 -32.78 10.92 29.63
C PRO A 39 -31.35 10.60 29.19
N GLN A 40 -30.70 9.68 29.90
CA GLN A 40 -29.33 9.26 29.59
C GLN A 40 -29.31 8.39 28.32
N PRO A 41 -28.39 8.63 27.37
CA PRO A 41 -28.28 7.82 26.14
C PRO A 41 -28.18 6.32 26.41
N LYS A 42 -27.44 5.93 27.45
CA LYS A 42 -27.29 4.53 27.83
C LYS A 42 -28.62 3.88 28.20
N ASP A 43 -29.48 4.59 28.93
CA ASP A 43 -30.75 4.06 29.41
C ASP A 43 -31.74 3.95 28.26
N VAL A 44 -31.77 4.96 27.38
CA VAL A 44 -32.58 4.98 26.15
C VAL A 44 -32.22 3.79 25.25
N LEU A 45 -30.94 3.62 24.95
CA LEU A 45 -30.48 2.53 24.09
C LEU A 45 -30.67 1.16 24.75
N THR A 46 -30.40 1.03 26.06
CA THR A 46 -30.62 -0.23 26.79
C THR A 46 -32.08 -0.64 26.76
N SER A 47 -33.00 0.29 27.07
CA SER A 47 -34.44 0.02 27.04
C SER A 47 -34.91 -0.39 25.63
N ALA A 48 -34.48 0.34 24.60
CA ALA A 48 -34.81 0.02 23.22
C ALA A 48 -34.22 -1.33 22.76
N TYR A 49 -33.04 -1.70 23.25
CA TYR A 49 -32.34 -2.94 22.86
C TYR A 49 -33.06 -4.18 23.38
N HIS A 50 -33.62 -4.12 24.59
CA HIS A 50 -34.44 -5.20 25.13
C HIS A 50 -35.78 -5.34 24.41
N GLN A 51 -36.28 -4.25 23.81
CA GLN A 51 -37.53 -4.27 23.09
C GLN A 51 -37.36 -4.85 21.70
N GLY A 52 -36.24 -4.62 21.01
CA GLY A 52 -36.02 -5.18 19.67
C GLY A 52 -34.68 -4.81 19.06
N ASN A 53 -34.62 -4.81 17.73
CA ASN A 53 -33.39 -4.47 17.00
C ASN A 53 -33.17 -2.95 17.02
N ILE A 54 -31.91 -2.52 17.19
CA ILE A 54 -31.53 -1.11 17.06
C ILE A 54 -30.65 -0.92 15.84
N ILE A 55 -31.00 0.05 15.00
CA ILE A 55 -30.16 0.58 13.93
C ILE A 55 -29.68 1.98 14.31
N LEU A 56 -28.36 2.17 14.29
CA LEU A 56 -27.69 3.45 14.52
C LEU A 56 -27.26 4.02 13.18
N ILE A 57 -27.73 5.23 12.84
CA ILE A 57 -27.40 5.93 11.60
C ILE A 57 -26.38 7.03 11.91
N PHE A 58 -25.19 6.91 11.34
CA PHE A 58 -24.04 7.73 11.70
C PHE A 58 -23.90 8.98 10.84
N SER A 59 -23.63 10.10 11.50
CA SER A 59 -23.28 11.37 10.87
C SER A 59 -22.14 12.05 11.62
N VAL A 60 -21.06 12.38 10.93
CA VAL A 60 -19.95 13.17 11.50
C VAL A 60 -20.35 14.65 11.52
N ASN A 61 -20.10 15.33 12.63
CA ASN A 61 -20.40 16.75 12.79
C ASN A 61 -19.67 17.59 11.73
N ASN A 62 -20.34 18.66 11.26
CA ASN A 62 -19.82 19.61 10.26
C ASN A 62 -19.46 19.02 8.88
N GLN A 63 -19.77 17.75 8.62
CA GLN A 63 -19.57 17.11 7.30
C GLN A 63 -20.83 17.13 6.42
N HIS A 64 -21.97 17.58 6.97
CA HIS A 64 -23.24 17.76 6.25
C HIS A 64 -23.72 16.51 5.48
N GLY A 65 -23.53 15.31 6.06
CA GLY A 65 -23.95 14.06 5.44
C GLY A 65 -24.03 12.85 6.38
N TRP A 66 -24.50 11.74 5.82
CA TRP A 66 -24.70 10.44 6.46
C TRP A 66 -23.64 9.45 6.02
N HIS A 67 -22.90 8.87 6.96
CA HIS A 67 -21.66 8.13 6.70
C HIS A 67 -21.83 6.62 6.72
N GLY A 68 -23.02 6.15 7.08
CA GLY A 68 -23.35 4.74 7.17
C GLY A 68 -24.34 4.46 8.29
N TYR A 69 -24.71 3.20 8.42
CA TYR A 69 -25.52 2.73 9.53
C TYR A 69 -25.09 1.32 9.96
N ALA A 70 -25.29 1.05 11.25
CA ALA A 70 -24.90 -0.20 11.88
C ALA A 70 -26.01 -0.73 12.78
N LYS A 71 -26.08 -2.05 12.91
CA LYS A 71 -26.92 -2.69 13.91
C LYS A 71 -26.18 -2.71 15.24
N MET A 72 -26.83 -2.29 16.32
CA MET A 72 -26.29 -2.46 17.66
C MET A 72 -26.37 -3.94 18.07
N THR A 73 -25.27 -4.50 18.61
CA THR A 73 -25.14 -5.94 18.92
C THR A 73 -24.91 -6.24 20.39
N SER A 74 -24.77 -5.22 21.23
CA SER A 74 -24.75 -5.36 22.69
C SER A 74 -25.23 -4.08 23.38
N PRO A 75 -25.71 -4.14 24.64
CA PRO A 75 -26.13 -2.95 25.38
C PRO A 75 -24.94 -2.08 25.81
N PRO A 76 -25.14 -0.77 26.08
CA PRO A 76 -24.10 0.13 26.59
C PRO A 76 -23.55 -0.36 27.93
N GLY A 77 -22.22 -0.38 28.05
CA GLY A 77 -21.50 -0.87 29.23
C GLY A 77 -21.16 -2.37 29.19
N SER A 78 -21.44 -3.08 28.11
CA SER A 78 -21.13 -4.52 27.97
C SER A 78 -19.69 -4.83 27.56
N VAL A 79 -18.88 -3.81 27.27
CA VAL A 79 -17.48 -3.96 26.84
C VAL A 79 -16.61 -3.39 27.95
N ASP A 80 -15.82 -4.24 28.59
CA ASP A 80 -14.94 -3.84 29.69
C ASP A 80 -13.87 -2.85 29.23
N ASN A 81 -13.44 -1.98 30.14
CA ASN A 81 -12.42 -0.96 29.89
C ASN A 81 -10.99 -1.52 29.76
N GLN A 82 -10.82 -2.85 29.69
CA GLN A 82 -9.51 -3.48 29.53
C GLN A 82 -9.06 -3.48 28.07
N GLU A 83 -8.87 -2.29 27.51
CA GLU A 83 -7.95 -2.08 26.40
C GLU A 83 -7.61 -0.58 26.32
N ASN A 84 -6.31 -0.32 26.33
CA ASN A 84 -5.66 0.97 26.53
C ASN A 84 -5.75 1.86 25.27
N ILE A 85 -6.98 2.14 24.80
CA ILE A 85 -7.28 3.04 23.68
C ILE A 85 -7.63 4.46 24.21
N ALA A 86 -7.58 4.66 25.53
CA ALA A 86 -8.18 5.81 26.22
C ALA A 86 -7.23 6.98 26.54
N GLU A 87 -6.01 7.04 26.01
CA GLU A 87 -5.14 8.23 26.18
C GLU A 87 -5.19 9.21 25.01
N ASN A 88 -5.67 8.82 23.82
CA ASN A 88 -5.75 9.72 22.67
C ASN A 88 -7.15 10.26 22.35
N LEU A 89 -8.22 9.74 22.99
CA LEU A 89 -9.59 10.23 22.78
C LEU A 89 -9.96 11.43 23.68
N THR A 90 -9.16 11.71 24.70
CA THR A 90 -9.57 12.52 25.87
C THR A 90 -8.99 13.94 25.89
N ARG A 91 -8.05 14.29 25.00
CA ARG A 91 -7.36 15.59 25.06
C ARG A 91 -7.87 16.69 24.13
N GLU A 92 -8.66 16.37 23.11
CA GLU A 92 -9.06 17.38 22.11
C GLU A 92 -10.54 17.79 22.12
N CYS A 93 -11.38 17.14 22.94
CA CYS A 93 -12.82 17.39 22.88
C CYS A 93 -13.33 18.57 23.73
N ASP A 94 -12.53 19.13 24.65
CA ASP A 94 -12.99 20.21 25.54
C ASP A 94 -11.89 21.27 25.76
N LEU A 95 -11.54 22.04 24.73
CA LEU A 95 -10.87 23.33 24.91
C LEU A 95 -11.30 24.33 23.82
N THR A 96 -12.46 24.93 24.01
CA THR A 96 -12.74 26.29 23.50
C THR A 96 -13.45 27.09 24.59
N VAL A 97 -12.68 27.78 25.41
CA VAL A 97 -13.16 28.93 26.20
C VAL A 97 -12.41 30.16 25.69
N PRO A 98 -13.09 31.25 25.28
CA PRO A 98 -12.42 32.47 24.86
C PRO A 98 -11.75 33.13 26.06
N GLU A 99 -10.48 33.48 25.93
CA GLU A 99 -9.73 34.24 26.93
C GLU A 99 -10.31 35.64 27.09
N THR A 100 -10.92 35.94 28.24
CA THR A 100 -10.90 37.30 28.80
C THR A 100 -10.95 37.31 30.31
N SER A 101 -9.98 38.05 30.87
CA SER A 101 -9.93 38.72 32.18
C SER A 101 -9.60 37.92 33.45
N ASN A 102 -8.49 38.36 34.05
CA ASN A 102 -8.02 38.13 35.41
C ASN A 102 -9.12 38.32 36.46
N THR A 103 -9.37 37.29 37.28
CA THR A 103 -9.55 37.48 38.74
C THR A 103 -9.31 36.17 39.48
N LYS A 104 -8.48 36.21 40.53
CA LYS A 104 -8.33 35.14 41.51
C LYS A 104 -9.66 34.93 42.23
N CYS A 105 -10.20 33.71 42.21
CA CYS A 105 -11.02 33.24 43.31
C CYS A 105 -10.99 31.71 43.40
N SER A 106 -10.61 31.23 44.59
CA SER A 106 -10.65 29.83 44.98
C SER A 106 -12.10 29.34 45.04
N SER A 107 -12.42 28.30 44.27
CA SER A 107 -13.52 27.39 44.59
C SER A 107 -13.25 26.03 43.96
N ASN A 108 -13.39 24.98 44.75
CA ASN A 108 -13.31 23.58 44.30
C ASN A 108 -14.45 23.32 43.30
N VAL A 109 -14.17 23.41 42.01
CA VAL A 109 -15.05 22.87 40.98
C VAL A 109 -14.78 21.37 40.90
N HIS A 110 -15.70 20.56 41.44
CA HIS A 110 -15.76 19.14 41.12
C HIS A 110 -15.96 19.00 39.61
N VAL A 111 -14.89 18.71 38.87
CA VAL A 111 -14.99 18.25 37.48
C VAL A 111 -15.62 16.87 37.53
N GLN A 112 -16.94 16.79 37.32
CA GLN A 112 -17.62 15.52 37.09
C GLN A 112 -17.06 14.92 35.80
N LEU A 113 -16.19 13.92 35.93
CA LEU A 113 -15.73 13.12 34.79
C LEU A 113 -16.95 12.49 34.11
N THR A 114 -17.19 12.86 32.85
CA THR A 114 -18.31 12.32 32.08
C THR A 114 -18.10 10.83 31.88
N LYS A 115 -19.01 10.00 32.39
CA LYS A 115 -18.90 8.55 32.28
C LYS A 115 -19.27 8.10 30.86
N TRP A 116 -18.40 7.30 30.25
CA TRP A 116 -18.61 6.71 28.92
C TRP A 116 -19.03 5.25 29.02
N HIS A 117 -19.94 4.85 28.14
CA HIS A 117 -20.52 3.51 28.08
C HIS A 117 -20.30 2.91 26.69
N ARG A 118 -19.44 1.88 26.61
CA ARG A 118 -19.04 1.22 25.36
C ARG A 118 -19.96 0.04 25.03
N PHE A 119 -20.19 -0.19 23.74
CA PHE A 119 -21.00 -1.29 23.22
C PHE A 119 -20.57 -1.67 21.80
N THR A 120 -21.02 -2.83 21.34
CA THR A 120 -20.66 -3.37 20.02
C THR A 120 -21.72 -3.04 18.97
N VAL A 121 -21.26 -2.83 17.74
CA VAL A 121 -22.08 -2.62 16.55
C VAL A 121 -21.57 -3.46 15.39
N LYS A 122 -22.48 -3.87 14.50
CA LYS A 122 -22.17 -4.51 13.23
C LYS A 122 -22.61 -3.61 12.08
N TRP A 123 -21.64 -3.08 11.34
CA TRP A 123 -21.89 -2.23 10.18
C TRP A 123 -22.68 -2.98 9.11
N ILE A 124 -23.72 -2.32 8.57
CA ILE A 124 -24.49 -2.83 7.44
C ILE A 124 -23.99 -2.13 6.17
N THR A 125 -23.94 -0.79 6.21
CA THR A 125 -23.42 0.04 5.12
C THR A 125 -22.55 1.14 5.70
N VAL A 126 -21.35 1.33 5.16
CA VAL A 126 -20.42 2.41 5.57
C VAL A 126 -19.52 2.83 4.42
N PHE A 127 -19.41 4.14 4.18
CA PHE A 127 -18.63 4.67 3.06
C PHE A 127 -17.12 4.61 3.31
N PHE A 128 -16.69 4.75 4.57
CA PHE A 128 -15.29 4.99 4.91
C PHE A 128 -14.27 4.00 4.33
N PRO A 129 -14.45 2.67 4.45
CA PRO A 129 -13.46 1.70 3.96
C PRO A 129 -13.24 1.73 2.44
N THR A 130 -14.24 2.13 1.66
CA THR A 130 -14.20 2.06 0.19
C THR A 130 -14.04 3.44 -0.45
N PHE A 131 -14.66 4.47 0.13
CA PHE A 131 -14.81 5.79 -0.46
C PHE A 131 -14.24 6.92 0.41
N GLY A 132 -13.58 6.59 1.52
CA GLY A 132 -13.00 7.57 2.44
C GLY A 132 -14.06 8.44 3.10
N GLU A 133 -13.85 9.76 3.13
CA GLU A 133 -14.73 10.70 3.83
C GLU A 133 -16.04 11.02 3.07
N GLN A 134 -16.32 10.32 1.96
CA GLN A 134 -17.58 10.46 1.24
C GLN A 134 -18.78 10.00 2.09
N CYS A 135 -19.94 10.58 1.81
CA CYS A 135 -21.18 10.34 2.54
C CYS A 135 -22.40 10.62 1.66
N LEU A 136 -23.59 10.19 2.10
CA LEU A 136 -24.85 10.67 1.53
C LEU A 136 -25.08 12.13 1.97
N PRO A 137 -25.10 13.12 1.06
CA PRO A 137 -25.25 14.52 1.45
C PRO A 137 -26.63 14.82 2.04
N PHE A 138 -26.69 15.73 3.01
CA PHE A 138 -27.95 16.20 3.61
C PHE A 138 -28.94 16.79 2.60
N SER A 139 -28.45 17.37 1.50
CA SER A 139 -29.32 17.87 0.42
C SER A 139 -30.20 16.78 -0.20
N LYS A 140 -29.77 15.51 -0.18
CA LYS A 140 -30.54 14.36 -0.69
C LYS A 140 -31.55 13.79 0.31
N THR A 141 -31.56 14.32 1.53
CA THR A 141 -32.42 13.88 2.64
C THR A 141 -33.16 15.06 3.26
N ALA A 142 -33.18 16.22 2.58
CA ALA A 142 -33.79 17.45 3.09
C ALA A 142 -35.31 17.36 3.25
N HIS A 143 -35.96 16.42 2.55
CA HIS A 143 -37.40 16.16 2.62
C HIS A 143 -37.80 15.30 3.83
N LEU A 144 -36.85 14.62 4.47
CA LEU A 144 -37.14 13.68 5.56
C LEU A 144 -37.34 14.39 6.90
N GLN A 145 -38.41 14.03 7.58
CA GLN A 145 -38.75 14.47 8.95
C GLN A 145 -38.47 13.34 9.95
N THR A 146 -38.18 13.65 11.21
CA THR A 146 -37.95 12.63 12.25
C THR A 146 -39.17 11.76 12.47
N ASP A 147 -40.36 12.37 12.48
CA ASP A 147 -41.65 11.71 12.61
C ASP A 147 -42.65 12.26 11.58
N PRO A 148 -43.57 11.43 11.06
CA PRO A 148 -44.60 11.88 10.14
C PRO A 148 -45.46 13.00 10.76
N GLY A 149 -45.61 14.12 10.05
CA GLY A 149 -46.44 15.25 10.49
C GLY A 149 -45.79 16.18 11.52
N VAL A 150 -44.54 15.93 11.93
CA VAL A 150 -43.75 16.84 12.75
C VAL A 150 -42.83 17.68 11.85
N ASP A 151 -42.81 19.00 12.03
CA ASP A 151 -41.84 19.88 11.36
C ASP A 151 -40.47 19.79 12.07
N SER A 152 -39.81 18.65 11.94
CA SER A 152 -38.50 18.37 12.53
C SER A 152 -37.61 17.62 11.55
N PRO A 153 -36.73 18.33 10.81
CA PRO A 153 -35.91 17.71 9.78
C PRO A 153 -34.90 16.70 10.35
N VAL A 154 -34.79 15.53 9.74
CA VAL A 154 -33.87 14.47 10.21
C VAL A 154 -32.41 14.92 10.23
N ASN A 155 -32.02 15.82 9.32
CA ASN A 155 -30.67 16.38 9.23
C ASN A 155 -30.26 17.24 10.45
N LYS A 156 -31.25 17.70 11.24
CA LYS A 156 -31.06 18.46 12.48
C LYS A 156 -31.19 17.60 13.73
N ALA A 157 -31.38 16.28 13.59
CA ALA A 157 -31.52 15.37 14.71
C ALA A 157 -30.27 15.36 15.61
N ARG A 158 -30.51 15.37 16.91
CA ARG A 158 -29.46 15.33 17.94
C ARG A 158 -28.88 13.93 18.09
N ASN A 159 -27.73 13.84 18.76
CA ASN A 159 -27.12 12.55 19.07
C ASN A 159 -28.04 11.68 19.93
N ILE A 160 -28.26 10.43 19.52
CA ILE A 160 -29.20 9.45 20.11
C ILE A 160 -30.64 9.97 20.13
N GLN A 161 -31.04 10.67 19.06
CA GLN A 161 -32.44 10.98 18.82
C GLN A 161 -33.07 9.83 18.04
N GLU A 162 -34.17 9.30 18.56
CA GLU A 162 -34.99 8.32 17.87
C GLU A 162 -35.74 8.98 16.70
N ILE A 163 -35.93 8.21 15.63
CA ILE A 163 -36.74 8.59 14.47
C ILE A 163 -37.76 7.50 14.18
N SER A 164 -38.86 7.86 13.52
CA SER A 164 -39.89 6.90 13.12
C SER A 164 -39.31 5.78 12.26
N GLN A 165 -39.92 4.60 12.34
CA GLN A 165 -39.53 3.44 11.55
C GLN A 165 -39.53 3.74 10.04
N ASN A 166 -40.54 4.48 9.56
CA ASN A 166 -40.65 4.86 8.15
C ASN A 166 -39.47 5.74 7.72
N THR A 167 -39.16 6.80 8.49
CA THR A 167 -38.02 7.68 8.23
C THR A 167 -36.70 6.89 8.27
N GLY A 168 -36.53 6.01 9.26
CA GLY A 168 -35.33 5.21 9.42
C GLY A 168 -35.07 4.27 8.24
N VAL A 169 -36.12 3.56 7.77
CA VAL A 169 -36.05 2.70 6.59
C VAL A 169 -35.74 3.49 5.33
N GLU A 170 -36.40 4.63 5.12
CA GLU A 170 -36.16 5.47 3.94
C GLU A 170 -34.73 6.03 3.93
N LEU A 171 -34.25 6.53 5.07
CA LEU A 171 -32.88 7.05 5.19
C LEU A 171 -31.82 5.98 4.93
N CYS A 172 -31.97 4.78 5.51
CA CYS A 172 -31.07 3.66 5.22
C CYS A 172 -31.10 3.27 3.73
N THR A 173 -32.28 3.29 3.11
CA THR A 173 -32.45 3.01 1.67
C THR A 173 -31.73 4.05 0.80
N LEU A 174 -31.83 5.34 1.15
CA LEU A 174 -31.10 6.41 0.45
C LEU A 174 -29.58 6.26 0.61
N ILE A 175 -29.10 5.84 1.79
CA ILE A 175 -27.68 5.55 2.04
C ILE A 175 -27.22 4.41 1.13
N ASP A 176 -27.95 3.29 1.08
CA ASP A 176 -27.63 2.13 0.25
C ASP A 176 -27.64 2.46 -1.24
N ASN A 177 -28.66 3.20 -1.71
CA ASN A 177 -28.76 3.63 -3.10
C ASN A 177 -27.59 4.55 -3.50
N HIS A 178 -27.17 5.44 -2.59
CA HIS A 178 -26.02 6.30 -2.86
C HIS A 178 -24.71 5.51 -2.90
N MET A 179 -24.52 4.57 -1.98
CA MET A 179 -23.39 3.63 -1.99
C MET A 179 -23.30 2.86 -3.30
N LYS A 180 -24.44 2.31 -3.76
CA LYS A 180 -24.54 1.62 -5.04
C LYS A 180 -24.17 2.53 -6.22
N THR A 181 -24.70 3.76 -6.24
CA THR A 181 -24.38 4.75 -7.29
C THR A 181 -22.88 5.06 -7.35
N LEU A 182 -22.22 5.23 -6.20
CA LEU A 182 -20.77 5.50 -6.16
C LEU A 182 -19.97 4.30 -6.68
N THR A 183 -20.38 3.09 -6.30
CA THR A 183 -19.77 1.84 -6.75
C THR A 183 -19.88 1.68 -8.28
N GLU A 184 -21.07 1.92 -8.84
CA GLU A 184 -21.30 1.89 -10.30
C GLU A 184 -20.48 2.95 -11.04
N LYS A 185 -20.39 4.17 -10.50
CA LYS A 185 -19.54 5.23 -11.07
C LYS A 185 -18.06 4.84 -11.07
N GLN A 186 -17.58 4.24 -9.98
CA GLN A 186 -16.19 3.76 -9.89
C GLN A 186 -15.92 2.65 -10.91
N ALA A 187 -16.84 1.69 -11.04
CA ALA A 187 -16.74 0.61 -12.02
C ALA A 187 -16.73 1.14 -13.46
N LYS A 188 -17.66 2.03 -13.81
CA LYS A 188 -17.72 2.65 -15.15
C LYS A 188 -16.47 3.47 -15.46
N LYS A 189 -15.92 4.18 -14.46
CA LYS A 189 -14.65 4.91 -14.61
C LYS A 189 -13.50 3.94 -14.87
N ALA A 190 -13.44 2.81 -14.15
CA ALA A 190 -12.43 1.79 -14.37
C ALA A 190 -12.53 1.16 -15.78
N GLU A 191 -13.74 0.86 -16.24
CA GLU A 191 -13.99 0.34 -17.59
C GLU A 191 -13.56 1.33 -18.69
N LEU A 192 -13.90 2.61 -18.54
CA LEU A 192 -13.46 3.67 -19.48
C LEU A 192 -11.94 3.84 -19.50
N VAL A 193 -11.27 3.70 -18.35
CA VAL A 193 -9.80 3.74 -18.26
C VAL A 193 -9.20 2.54 -18.98
N LEU A 194 -9.77 1.35 -18.78
CA LEU A 194 -9.33 0.12 -19.44
C LEU A 194 -9.53 0.20 -20.97
N ALA A 195 -10.69 0.70 -21.43
CA ALA A 195 -11.01 0.83 -22.85
C ALA A 195 -10.14 1.87 -23.58
N LYS A 196 -9.63 2.88 -22.87
CA LYS A 196 -8.71 3.90 -23.43
C LYS A 196 -7.24 3.56 -23.24
N ALA A 197 -6.93 2.45 -22.58
CA ALA A 197 -5.54 2.06 -22.35
C ALA A 197 -4.89 1.74 -23.71
N PRO A 198 -3.68 2.27 -23.99
CA PRO A 198 -2.95 1.87 -25.19
C PRO A 198 -2.74 0.35 -25.16
N PRO A 199 -2.70 -0.32 -26.33
CA PRO A 199 -2.44 -1.74 -26.38
C PRO A 199 -1.13 -2.07 -25.65
N ALA A 200 -1.06 -3.27 -25.09
CA ALA A 200 0.16 -3.75 -24.45
C ALA A 200 1.34 -3.60 -25.41
N PHE A 201 2.50 -3.18 -24.88
CA PHE A 201 3.69 -3.09 -25.72
C PHE A 201 4.04 -4.46 -26.27
N TYR A 202 3.88 -5.52 -25.50
CA TYR A 202 4.01 -6.90 -25.95
C TYR A 202 2.94 -7.72 -25.26
N ASP A 203 2.20 -8.51 -26.04
CA ASP A 203 1.15 -9.40 -25.53
C ASP A 203 1.34 -10.77 -26.18
N VAL A 204 1.15 -11.81 -25.39
CA VAL A 204 1.20 -13.19 -25.83
C VAL A 204 -0.09 -13.83 -25.37
N ASP A 205 -1.07 -13.93 -26.27
CA ASP A 205 -2.38 -14.50 -25.97
C ASP A 205 -2.26 -15.93 -25.41
N LYS A 206 -1.26 -16.70 -25.89
CA LYS A 206 -0.80 -18.00 -25.34
C LYS A 206 0.65 -18.25 -25.71
N PRO A 207 1.62 -18.24 -24.78
CA PRO A 207 3.00 -18.57 -25.11
C PRO A 207 3.11 -20.06 -25.44
N GLU A 208 3.64 -20.40 -26.63
CA GLU A 208 3.93 -21.79 -27.00
C GLU A 208 5.03 -22.38 -26.09
N ASN A 209 6.06 -21.58 -25.80
CA ASN A 209 7.09 -21.83 -24.80
C ASN A 209 7.78 -20.51 -24.38
N ILE A 210 8.64 -20.57 -23.35
CA ILE A 210 9.39 -19.41 -22.82
C ILE A 210 10.33 -18.78 -23.86
N GLU A 211 10.91 -19.59 -24.74
CA GLU A 211 11.88 -19.13 -25.74
C GLU A 211 11.21 -18.22 -26.79
N ALA A 212 10.03 -18.60 -27.27
CA ALA A 212 9.22 -17.80 -28.18
C ALA A 212 8.78 -16.45 -27.55
N VAL A 213 8.53 -16.43 -26.24
CA VAL A 213 8.22 -15.19 -25.50
C VAL A 213 9.41 -14.23 -25.57
N TRP A 214 10.61 -14.74 -25.27
CA TRP A 214 11.84 -13.94 -25.33
C TRP A 214 12.17 -13.48 -26.75
N GLU A 215 12.09 -14.37 -27.74
CA GLU A 215 12.34 -14.04 -29.14
C GLU A 215 11.41 -12.93 -29.62
N GLY A 216 10.11 -13.05 -29.35
CA GLY A 216 9.12 -12.05 -29.74
C GLY A 216 9.33 -10.71 -29.06
N LEU A 217 9.65 -10.70 -27.76
CA LEU A 217 9.93 -9.47 -27.01
C LEU A 217 11.20 -8.78 -27.54
N VAL A 218 12.31 -9.51 -27.65
CA VAL A 218 13.59 -8.97 -28.15
C VAL A 218 13.45 -8.47 -29.58
N LYS A 219 12.75 -9.21 -30.45
CA LYS A 219 12.45 -8.77 -31.82
C LYS A 219 11.66 -7.46 -31.80
N LYS A 220 10.63 -7.33 -30.95
CA LYS A 220 9.85 -6.10 -30.87
C LYS A 220 10.66 -4.92 -30.36
N VAL A 221 11.54 -5.14 -29.37
CA VAL A 221 12.44 -4.10 -28.87
C VAL A 221 13.49 -3.70 -29.91
N SER A 222 13.96 -4.64 -30.74
CA SER A 222 14.93 -4.35 -31.80
C SER A 222 14.43 -3.36 -32.86
N HIS A 223 13.11 -3.23 -33.03
CA HIS A 223 12.53 -2.19 -33.90
C HIS A 223 12.63 -0.77 -33.30
N MET A 224 12.87 -0.65 -31.99
CA MET A 224 13.05 0.64 -31.32
C MET A 224 14.51 1.09 -31.24
N GLY A 225 15.46 0.17 -31.43
CA GLY A 225 16.89 0.43 -31.33
C GLY A 225 17.72 -0.82 -31.05
N GLU A 226 19.03 -0.65 -30.87
CA GLU A 226 19.95 -1.74 -30.55
C GLU A 226 19.61 -2.32 -29.17
N VAL A 227 19.25 -3.60 -29.10
CA VAL A 227 19.12 -4.30 -27.82
C VAL A 227 20.51 -4.49 -27.24
N LEU A 228 20.73 -4.08 -25.99
CA LEU A 228 22.03 -4.20 -25.32
C LEU A 228 22.07 -5.40 -24.38
N LEU A 229 20.98 -5.59 -23.62
CA LEU A 229 20.78 -6.70 -22.68
C LEU A 229 19.31 -7.13 -22.71
N ALA A 230 19.07 -8.44 -22.70
CA ALA A 230 17.79 -9.04 -22.33
C ALA A 230 18.07 -10.18 -21.34
N CYS A 231 17.45 -10.13 -20.15
CA CYS A 231 17.72 -11.07 -19.08
C CYS A 231 16.49 -11.32 -18.20
N ALA A 232 16.44 -12.50 -17.59
CA ALA A 232 15.50 -12.81 -16.54
C ALA A 232 15.63 -11.84 -15.36
N PHE A 233 14.49 -11.53 -14.77
CA PHE A 233 14.34 -10.68 -13.61
C PHE A 233 13.71 -11.50 -12.46
N GLY A 234 13.47 -10.84 -11.33
CA GLY A 234 12.80 -11.48 -10.20
C GLY A 234 13.49 -12.75 -9.72
N SER A 235 12.72 -13.76 -9.34
CA SER A 235 13.29 -14.94 -8.65
C SER A 235 14.23 -15.81 -9.49
N GLN A 236 14.08 -15.81 -10.82
CA GLN A 236 14.93 -16.59 -11.71
C GLN A 236 16.35 -16.05 -11.76
N ARG A 237 16.51 -14.71 -11.76
CA ARG A 237 17.80 -14.02 -11.69
C ARG A 237 18.67 -14.52 -10.53
N TYR A 238 18.05 -14.82 -9.39
CA TYR A 238 18.77 -15.17 -8.16
C TYR A 238 18.96 -16.67 -7.94
N ASN A 239 18.48 -17.53 -8.85
CA ASN A 239 18.35 -18.99 -8.65
C ASN A 239 17.42 -19.39 -7.50
N LEU A 240 16.30 -18.67 -7.35
CA LEU A 240 15.41 -18.85 -6.19
C LEU A 240 13.97 -19.09 -6.60
N HIS A 241 13.74 -19.39 -7.88
CA HIS A 241 12.43 -19.64 -8.46
C HIS A 241 11.86 -21.00 -7.99
N THR A 242 10.54 -21.09 -8.00
CA THR A 242 9.78 -22.32 -7.73
C THR A 242 8.97 -22.69 -8.97
N GLU A 243 8.29 -23.84 -8.97
CA GLU A 243 7.41 -24.23 -10.09
C GLU A 243 6.32 -23.19 -10.36
N ASP A 244 5.83 -22.52 -9.30
CA ASP A 244 4.85 -21.44 -9.41
C ASP A 244 5.44 -20.04 -9.68
N SER A 245 6.75 -19.93 -9.92
CA SER A 245 7.35 -18.63 -10.23
C SER A 245 6.91 -18.13 -11.60
N ASP A 246 6.57 -16.85 -11.66
CA ASP A 246 6.41 -16.09 -12.88
C ASP A 246 7.74 -15.85 -13.61
N MET A 247 7.61 -15.45 -14.87
CA MET A 247 8.71 -14.98 -15.70
C MET A 247 8.70 -13.46 -15.72
N ASP A 248 9.63 -12.85 -15.00
CA ASP A 248 9.89 -11.43 -15.08
C ASP A 248 11.00 -11.18 -16.12
N MET A 249 10.77 -10.26 -17.04
CA MET A 249 11.72 -9.94 -18.11
C MET A 249 12.28 -8.53 -17.95
N PHE A 250 13.59 -8.37 -18.20
CA PHE A 250 14.24 -7.06 -18.15
C PHE A 250 15.10 -6.84 -19.39
N VAL A 251 14.87 -5.71 -20.06
CA VAL A 251 15.54 -5.38 -21.32
C VAL A 251 16.11 -3.96 -21.24
N VAL A 252 17.34 -3.79 -21.74
CA VAL A 252 17.94 -2.48 -21.96
C VAL A 252 18.23 -2.34 -23.45
N TYR A 253 17.77 -1.24 -24.04
CA TYR A 253 18.00 -0.94 -25.45
C TYR A 253 18.52 0.49 -25.63
N ALA A 254 19.26 0.70 -26.71
CA ALA A 254 19.73 2.00 -27.15
C ALA A 254 18.92 2.46 -28.37
N ALA A 255 18.08 3.47 -28.17
CA ALA A 255 17.40 4.13 -29.29
C ALA A 255 18.41 4.77 -30.27
N PRO A 256 18.08 4.92 -31.56
CA PRO A 256 18.93 5.62 -32.50
C PRO A 256 19.24 7.04 -32.04
N ALA A 257 20.49 7.49 -32.23
CA ALA A 257 20.91 8.83 -31.82
C ALA A 257 20.07 9.94 -32.48
N VAL A 258 19.68 9.74 -33.74
CA VAL A 258 18.76 10.65 -34.47
C VAL A 258 17.39 10.76 -33.81
N THR A 259 16.88 9.69 -33.20
CA THR A 259 15.60 9.70 -32.47
C THR A 259 15.72 10.45 -31.16
N VAL A 260 16.82 10.23 -30.42
CA VAL A 260 17.08 10.91 -29.14
C VAL A 260 17.28 12.42 -29.31
N LEU A 261 18.00 12.83 -30.36
CA LEU A 261 18.24 14.24 -30.67
C LEU A 261 17.09 14.91 -31.44
N GLY A 262 16.14 14.11 -31.94
CA GLY A 262 14.98 14.58 -32.69
C GLY A 262 13.86 15.10 -31.81
N PHE A 263 12.78 15.60 -32.44
CA PHE A 263 11.62 16.18 -31.75
C PHE A 263 10.71 15.14 -31.08
N ASN A 264 10.95 13.84 -31.27
CA ASN A 264 10.18 12.74 -30.71
C ASN A 264 11.11 11.73 -30.02
N PRO A 265 11.67 12.08 -28.85
CA PRO A 265 12.57 11.18 -28.14
C PRO A 265 11.85 9.90 -27.68
N PRO A 266 12.59 8.79 -27.52
CA PRO A 266 12.02 7.52 -27.10
C PRO A 266 11.42 7.60 -25.68
N GLN A 267 10.46 6.73 -25.40
CA GLN A 267 9.98 6.53 -24.04
C GLN A 267 11.11 5.93 -23.17
N GLN A 268 11.39 6.57 -22.03
CA GLN A 268 12.48 6.17 -21.13
C GLN A 268 12.28 4.79 -20.51
N THR A 269 11.03 4.42 -20.19
CA THR A 269 10.66 3.14 -19.59
C THR A 269 9.33 2.65 -20.14
N ILE A 270 9.30 1.39 -20.58
CA ILE A 270 8.09 0.68 -21.00
C ILE A 270 7.89 -0.48 -20.02
N LYS A 271 6.68 -0.61 -19.49
CA LYS A 271 6.26 -1.70 -18.61
C LYS A 271 4.90 -2.22 -19.03
N ASN A 272 4.66 -3.49 -18.77
CA ASN A 272 3.32 -4.05 -18.86
C ASN A 272 2.41 -3.44 -17.78
N LYS A 273 1.10 -3.47 -18.04
CA LYS A 273 0.09 -3.14 -17.02
C LYS A 273 -0.14 -4.34 -16.10
N GLU A 274 -0.63 -4.10 -14.89
CA GLU A 274 -1.02 -5.16 -13.94
C GLU A 274 -2.08 -6.14 -14.51
N THR A 275 -2.78 -5.75 -15.57
CA THR A 275 -3.79 -6.56 -16.26
C THR A 275 -3.24 -7.42 -17.39
N GLU A 276 -1.95 -7.32 -17.72
CA GLU A 276 -1.32 -7.98 -18.87
C GLU A 276 -0.51 -9.22 -18.42
N ASN A 277 -0.44 -10.26 -19.25
CA ASN A 277 0.01 -11.60 -18.86
C ASN A 277 1.54 -11.78 -18.75
N SER A 278 2.34 -10.79 -19.15
CA SER A 278 3.81 -10.87 -19.18
C SER A 278 4.41 -9.71 -18.42
N ASP A 279 5.17 -9.98 -17.35
CA ASP A 279 5.89 -8.93 -16.61
C ASP A 279 7.20 -8.60 -17.35
N TYR A 280 7.29 -7.38 -17.88
CA TYR A 280 8.51 -6.88 -18.49
C TYR A 280 8.77 -5.44 -18.11
N THR A 281 10.05 -5.14 -17.88
CA THR A 281 10.58 -3.78 -17.78
C THR A 281 11.61 -3.56 -18.87
N ILE A 282 11.35 -2.60 -19.74
CA ILE A 282 12.24 -2.21 -20.83
C ILE A 282 12.71 -0.79 -20.56
N HIS A 283 14.02 -0.58 -20.47
CA HIS A 283 14.62 0.73 -20.30
C HIS A 283 15.37 1.16 -21.54
N GLU A 284 15.17 2.43 -21.92
CA GLU A 284 16.11 3.12 -22.79
C GLU A 284 17.42 3.34 -22.04
N VAL A 285 18.56 3.16 -22.71
CA VAL A 285 19.88 3.12 -22.08
C VAL A 285 20.22 4.38 -21.28
N HIS A 286 19.80 5.58 -21.73
CA HIS A 286 20.03 6.80 -20.97
C HIS A 286 19.38 6.72 -19.59
N HIS A 287 18.11 6.34 -19.54
CA HIS A 287 17.39 6.22 -18.26
C HIS A 287 17.94 5.09 -17.38
N TYR A 288 18.31 3.96 -17.98
CA TYR A 288 19.01 2.90 -17.25
C TYR A 288 20.30 3.41 -16.58
N LEU A 289 21.09 4.23 -17.29
CA LEU A 289 22.32 4.81 -16.76
C LEU A 289 22.04 5.86 -15.65
N GLU A 290 20.97 6.63 -15.75
CA GLU A 290 20.53 7.49 -14.63
C GLU A 290 20.22 6.66 -13.37
N LEU A 291 19.51 5.55 -13.54
CA LEU A 291 19.14 4.66 -12.43
C LEU A 291 20.37 4.01 -11.79
N ILE A 292 21.31 3.51 -12.60
CA ILE A 292 22.51 2.85 -12.07
C ILE A 292 23.44 3.83 -11.34
N LEU A 293 23.60 5.06 -11.84
CA LEU A 293 24.38 6.12 -11.18
C LEU A 293 23.74 6.55 -9.86
N ASN A 294 22.42 6.43 -9.74
CA ASN A 294 21.67 6.69 -8.51
C ASN A 294 21.64 5.49 -7.53
N GLY A 295 22.32 4.40 -7.87
CA GLY A 295 22.43 3.23 -7.00
C GLY A 295 21.21 2.30 -7.04
N ASP A 296 20.39 2.31 -8.10
CA ASP A 296 19.21 1.44 -8.17
C ASP A 296 19.63 -0.05 -8.19
N PRO A 297 19.27 -0.84 -7.15
CA PRO A 297 19.67 -2.25 -7.03
C PRO A 297 19.32 -3.06 -8.28
N ARG A 298 18.13 -2.82 -8.85
CA ARG A 298 17.59 -3.63 -9.96
C ARG A 298 18.41 -3.49 -11.21
N CYS A 299 19.00 -2.31 -11.41
CA CYS A 299 19.89 -1.98 -12.51
C CYS A 299 21.34 -2.39 -12.21
N ILE A 300 21.82 -2.25 -10.96
CA ILE A 300 23.18 -2.67 -10.60
C ILE A 300 23.34 -4.19 -10.72
N GLU A 301 22.37 -4.95 -10.25
CA GLU A 301 22.38 -6.42 -10.32
C GLU A 301 22.52 -6.96 -11.76
N THR A 302 22.10 -6.20 -12.79
CA THR A 302 22.25 -6.65 -14.19
C THR A 302 23.71 -6.70 -14.67
N LEU A 303 24.64 -6.10 -13.93
CA LEU A 303 26.08 -6.17 -14.22
C LEU A 303 26.76 -7.42 -13.64
N PHE A 304 26.04 -8.19 -12.80
CA PHE A 304 26.56 -9.36 -12.08
C PHE A 304 25.75 -10.64 -12.39
N LEU A 305 25.12 -10.69 -13.57
CA LEU A 305 24.25 -11.80 -13.96
C LEU A 305 25.04 -13.08 -14.22
N HIS A 306 24.50 -14.20 -13.74
CA HIS A 306 24.93 -15.52 -14.15
C HIS A 306 24.45 -15.82 -15.59
N PRO A 307 25.21 -16.59 -16.41
CA PRO A 307 24.83 -16.88 -17.79
C PRO A 307 23.43 -17.46 -17.96
N SER A 308 22.92 -18.25 -17.00
CA SER A 308 21.56 -18.81 -17.06
C SER A 308 20.44 -17.77 -17.00
N ALA A 309 20.72 -16.57 -16.52
CA ALA A 309 19.74 -15.48 -16.48
C ALA A 309 19.80 -14.58 -17.73
N ILE A 310 20.80 -14.76 -18.61
CA ILE A 310 21.02 -13.91 -19.77
C ILE A 310 20.40 -14.59 -20.99
N TYR A 311 19.43 -13.91 -21.61
CA TYR A 311 18.87 -14.34 -22.89
C TYR A 311 19.67 -13.74 -24.06
N TYR A 312 19.97 -12.44 -24.00
CA TYR A 312 20.78 -11.74 -25.00
C TYR A 312 21.70 -10.72 -24.33
N CYS A 313 22.93 -10.58 -24.84
CA CYS A 313 23.91 -9.62 -24.34
C CYS A 313 24.88 -9.21 -25.46
N SER A 314 24.88 -7.92 -25.80
CA SER A 314 25.76 -7.31 -26.81
C SER A 314 27.21 -7.15 -26.32
N ASP A 315 28.16 -7.02 -27.25
CA ASP A 315 29.56 -6.72 -26.90
C ASP A 315 29.71 -5.36 -26.19
N ARG A 316 28.91 -4.36 -26.60
CA ARG A 316 28.86 -3.05 -25.94
C ARG A 316 28.45 -3.16 -24.47
N TRP A 317 27.50 -4.05 -24.17
CA TRP A 317 27.10 -4.34 -22.79
C TRP A 317 28.21 -5.04 -22.01
N ARG A 318 28.90 -6.02 -22.60
CA ARG A 318 30.04 -6.70 -21.98
C ARG A 318 31.16 -5.71 -21.63
N ASP A 319 31.40 -4.73 -22.51
CA ASP A 319 32.32 -3.63 -22.23
C ASP A 319 31.86 -2.74 -21.08
N PHE A 320 30.56 -2.42 -21.02
CA PHE A 320 30.00 -1.65 -19.91
C PHE A 320 30.12 -2.37 -18.56
N CYS A 321 29.91 -3.69 -18.53
CA CYS A 321 30.06 -4.51 -17.32
C CYS A 321 31.47 -4.45 -16.70
N LYS A 322 32.50 -4.01 -17.43
CA LYS A 322 33.84 -3.79 -16.87
C LYS A 322 33.85 -2.69 -15.80
N LEU A 323 32.86 -1.79 -15.81
CA LEU A 323 32.67 -0.72 -14.84
C LEU A 323 31.89 -1.17 -13.58
N LYS A 324 31.49 -2.44 -13.48
CA LYS A 324 30.55 -2.90 -12.43
C LYS A 324 30.94 -2.55 -11.00
N ASN A 325 32.24 -2.60 -10.68
CA ASN A 325 32.76 -2.30 -9.34
C ASN A 325 32.68 -0.81 -8.98
N ASN A 326 32.56 0.08 -9.96
CA ASN A 326 32.38 1.52 -9.73
C ASN A 326 31.02 1.84 -9.08
N PHE A 327 30.02 0.96 -9.21
CA PHE A 327 28.66 1.17 -8.72
C PHE A 327 28.42 0.60 -7.31
N LEU A 328 29.32 -0.25 -6.79
CA LEU A 328 29.21 -0.83 -5.45
C LEU A 328 29.70 0.17 -4.39
N LYS A 329 28.97 1.27 -4.24
CA LYS A 329 29.27 2.38 -3.33
C LYS A 329 28.16 2.56 -2.30
N LYS A 330 28.37 3.49 -1.36
CA LYS A 330 27.43 3.76 -0.26
C LYS A 330 26.01 4.03 -0.74
N ASN A 331 25.82 4.80 -1.81
CA ASN A 331 24.48 5.07 -2.37
C ASN A 331 23.74 3.80 -2.83
N CYS A 332 24.44 2.79 -3.35
CA CYS A 332 23.87 1.49 -3.70
C CYS A 332 23.41 0.73 -2.45
N MET A 333 24.28 0.60 -1.44
CA MET A 333 23.93 -0.03 -0.15
C MET A 333 22.71 0.67 0.50
N GLU A 334 22.69 2.00 0.52
CA GLU A 334 21.56 2.78 1.07
C GLU A 334 20.24 2.53 0.35
N LYS A 335 20.29 2.24 -0.96
CA LYS A 335 19.09 1.88 -1.74
C LYS A 335 18.61 0.48 -1.39
N TYR A 336 19.50 -0.51 -1.27
CA TYR A 336 19.12 -1.83 -0.76
C TYR A 336 18.45 -1.74 0.62
N LEU A 337 19.06 -1.00 1.56
CA LEU A 337 18.51 -0.79 2.91
C LEU A 337 17.14 -0.11 2.86
N ARG A 338 16.97 0.89 2.00
CA ARG A 338 15.69 1.59 1.84
C ARG A 338 14.59 0.66 1.32
N ASP A 339 14.91 -0.21 0.38
CA ASP A 339 13.94 -1.17 -0.17
C ASP A 339 13.62 -2.27 0.85
N ALA A 340 14.63 -2.79 1.54
CA ALA A 340 14.49 -3.81 2.57
C ALA A 340 13.72 -3.31 3.82
N CYS A 341 13.98 -2.07 4.26
CA CYS A 341 13.39 -1.49 5.47
C CYS A 341 12.21 -0.54 5.17
N GLY A 342 11.80 -0.46 3.91
CA GLY A 342 10.78 0.46 3.43
C GLY A 342 9.34 -0.01 3.69
N ALA A 343 8.39 0.74 3.12
CA ALA A 343 6.96 0.47 3.27
C ALA A 343 6.49 -0.88 2.71
N LYS A 344 7.27 -1.51 1.82
CA LYS A 344 7.04 -2.85 1.25
C LYS A 344 7.97 -3.93 1.84
N GLY A 345 8.85 -3.56 2.76
CA GLY A 345 9.82 -4.45 3.41
C GLY A 345 9.47 -4.72 4.88
N THR A 346 10.44 -4.55 5.79
CA THR A 346 10.24 -4.82 7.23
C THR A 346 9.06 -4.07 7.85
N ARG A 347 8.83 -2.79 7.50
CA ARG A 347 7.67 -2.02 8.01
C ARG A 347 6.34 -2.64 7.64
N TYR A 348 6.24 -3.30 6.48
CA TYR A 348 5.03 -4.03 6.13
C TYR A 348 4.87 -5.29 6.97
N ILE A 349 5.97 -6.03 7.17
CA ILE A 349 5.98 -7.25 7.99
C ILE A 349 5.52 -6.93 9.42
N GLU A 350 6.06 -5.87 10.03
CA GLU A 350 5.66 -5.37 11.34
C GLU A 350 4.16 -4.97 11.38
N LYS A 351 3.69 -4.28 10.34
CA LYS A 351 2.29 -3.90 10.21
C LYS A 351 1.37 -5.12 10.11
N VAL A 352 1.74 -6.16 9.36
CA VAL A 352 0.94 -7.38 9.26
C VAL A 352 0.95 -8.15 10.58
N LYS A 353 2.09 -8.22 11.26
CA LYS A 353 2.21 -8.86 12.58
C LYS A 353 1.31 -8.19 13.63
N SER A 354 1.25 -6.86 13.65
CA SER A 354 0.38 -6.12 14.57
C SER A 354 -1.12 -6.25 14.27
N GLN A 355 -1.50 -6.68 13.06
CA GLN A 355 -2.89 -6.81 12.64
C GLN A 355 -3.46 -8.23 12.75
N ASN A 356 -2.61 -9.25 12.64
CA ASN A 356 -2.99 -10.67 12.76
C ASN A 356 -2.40 -11.24 14.04
N VAL A 357 -3.20 -11.31 15.11
CA VAL A 357 -2.70 -11.67 16.44
C VAL A 357 -3.42 -12.91 16.96
N ASP A 358 -2.80 -14.07 16.74
CA ASP A 358 -2.55 -14.98 17.84
C ASP A 358 -1.06 -14.81 18.21
N PRO A 359 -0.72 -14.15 19.33
CA PRO A 359 0.68 -13.91 19.71
C PRO A 359 1.46 -15.20 19.97
N SER A 360 0.78 -16.34 20.08
CA SER A 360 1.39 -17.65 20.34
C SER A 360 1.77 -18.42 19.07
N SER A 361 1.33 -17.99 17.88
CA SER A 361 1.63 -18.67 16.62
C SER A 361 2.89 -18.12 15.96
N ASP A 362 3.98 -18.89 15.98
CA ASP A 362 5.25 -18.56 15.31
C ASP A 362 5.23 -18.96 13.81
N ILE A 363 4.06 -19.37 13.28
CA ILE A 363 3.88 -19.83 11.91
C ILE A 363 3.65 -18.63 10.99
N ALA A 364 4.53 -18.45 10.01
CA ALA A 364 4.40 -17.42 9.00
C ALA A 364 3.50 -17.86 7.84
N THR A 365 2.64 -16.94 7.37
CA THR A 365 1.84 -17.17 6.15
C THR A 365 2.74 -17.24 4.91
N PRO A 366 2.34 -17.92 3.81
CA PRO A 366 3.13 -17.96 2.57
C PRO A 366 3.51 -16.57 2.04
N LYS A 367 2.62 -15.58 2.23
CA LYS A 367 2.89 -14.18 1.88
C LYS A 367 4.02 -13.60 2.72
N LEU A 368 4.02 -13.83 4.04
CA LEU A 368 5.11 -13.39 4.91
C LEU A 368 6.43 -14.08 4.57
N CYS A 369 6.41 -15.39 4.30
CA CYS A 369 7.59 -16.14 3.84
C CYS A 369 8.20 -15.54 2.58
N LYS A 370 7.37 -15.24 1.55
CA LYS A 370 7.82 -14.55 0.33
C LYS A 370 8.45 -13.20 0.63
N MET A 371 7.90 -12.45 1.57
CA MET A 371 8.42 -11.13 1.94
C MET A 371 9.74 -11.20 2.71
N PHE A 372 9.84 -12.07 3.71
CA PHE A 372 11.10 -12.29 4.44
C PHE A 372 12.20 -12.74 3.48
N TYR A 373 11.92 -13.68 2.58
CA TYR A 373 12.87 -14.10 1.55
C TYR A 373 13.42 -12.90 0.74
N ILE A 374 12.54 -12.01 0.27
CA ILE A 374 12.94 -10.82 -0.49
C ILE A 374 13.79 -9.88 0.36
N VAL A 375 13.35 -9.58 1.59
CA VAL A 375 14.06 -8.68 2.52
C VAL A 375 15.44 -9.25 2.87
N THR A 376 15.52 -10.52 3.27
CA THR A 376 16.80 -11.18 3.58
C THR A 376 17.75 -11.15 2.39
N ARG A 377 17.28 -11.40 1.17
CA ARG A 377 18.12 -11.32 -0.03
C ARG A 377 18.66 -9.91 -0.26
N LEU A 378 17.80 -8.88 -0.16
CA LEU A 378 18.23 -7.48 -0.28
C LEU A 378 19.28 -7.12 0.78
N LEU A 379 19.12 -7.59 2.01
CA LEU A 379 20.07 -7.36 3.10
C LEU A 379 21.39 -8.12 2.89
N GLN A 380 21.36 -9.35 2.37
CA GLN A 380 22.59 -10.06 1.99
C GLN A 380 23.37 -9.27 0.93
N ASN A 381 22.68 -8.74 -0.09
CA ASN A 381 23.32 -7.90 -1.11
C ASN A 381 23.83 -6.57 -0.55
N ALA A 382 23.08 -5.92 0.35
CA ALA A 382 23.56 -4.73 1.05
C ALA A 382 24.82 -5.02 1.88
N ARG A 383 24.86 -6.17 2.55
CA ARG A 383 26.02 -6.63 3.33
C ARG A 383 27.23 -6.86 2.43
N GLU A 384 27.07 -7.54 1.29
CA GLU A 384 28.16 -7.73 0.32
C GLU A 384 28.79 -6.38 -0.06
N VAL A 385 27.97 -5.37 -0.38
CA VAL A 385 28.45 -4.01 -0.66
C VAL A 385 29.13 -3.38 0.56
N ALA A 386 28.55 -3.52 1.75
CA ALA A 386 29.09 -2.93 2.97
C ALA A 386 30.49 -3.49 3.35
N PHE A 387 30.74 -4.75 3.02
CA PHE A 387 32.01 -5.43 3.26
C PHE A 387 33.01 -5.30 2.09
N GLY A 388 32.63 -4.63 0.99
CA GLY A 388 33.47 -4.52 -0.20
C GLY A 388 33.64 -5.84 -0.96
N GLU A 389 32.69 -6.76 -0.79
CA GLU A 389 32.65 -8.06 -1.46
C GLU A 389 32.06 -7.90 -2.89
N GLU A 390 32.30 -8.89 -3.76
CA GLU A 390 31.62 -8.93 -5.05
C GLU A 390 30.14 -9.27 -4.85
N LEU A 391 29.26 -8.47 -5.45
CA LEU A 391 27.81 -8.68 -5.39
C LEU A 391 27.44 -10.05 -5.96
N GLN A 392 26.95 -10.93 -5.09
CA GLN A 392 26.40 -12.21 -5.52
C GLN A 392 24.96 -11.95 -5.92
N VAL A 393 24.63 -12.08 -7.20
CA VAL A 393 23.23 -12.00 -7.65
C VAL A 393 22.66 -13.42 -7.73
N TYR A 394 23.33 -14.31 -8.44
CA TYR A 394 22.96 -15.72 -8.50
C TYR A 394 23.38 -16.46 -7.22
N ARG A 395 22.46 -17.15 -6.57
CA ARG A 395 22.75 -17.97 -5.38
C ARG A 395 23.05 -19.40 -5.84
N HIS A 396 24.33 -19.77 -5.87
CA HIS A 396 24.76 -21.11 -6.27
C HIS A 396 24.05 -22.20 -5.47
N ASP A 397 23.72 -23.29 -6.15
CA ASP A 397 23.03 -24.43 -5.56
C ASP A 397 23.73 -24.88 -4.28
N ASN A 398 22.94 -25.13 -3.24
CA ASN A 398 23.40 -25.58 -1.93
C ASN A 398 24.35 -24.63 -1.17
N SER A 399 24.62 -23.42 -1.68
CA SER A 399 25.32 -22.38 -0.91
C SER A 399 24.55 -22.02 0.36
N PRO A 400 25.22 -21.55 1.43
CA PRO A 400 24.54 -21.17 2.68
C PRO A 400 23.40 -20.17 2.44
N ASN A 401 23.64 -19.14 1.62
CA ASN A 401 22.62 -18.14 1.28
C ASN A 401 21.48 -18.74 0.45
N HIS A 402 21.76 -19.61 -0.52
CA HIS A 402 20.71 -20.31 -1.29
C HIS A 402 19.80 -21.15 -0.36
N LYS A 403 20.40 -21.97 0.51
CA LYS A 403 19.66 -22.83 1.44
C LYS A 403 18.78 -22.02 2.38
N LEU A 404 19.33 -20.95 2.96
CA LEU A 404 18.59 -20.04 3.84
C LEU A 404 17.40 -19.40 3.11
N LEU A 405 17.63 -18.81 1.93
CA LEU A 405 16.59 -18.11 1.18
C LEU A 405 15.49 -19.06 0.69
N MET A 406 15.85 -20.27 0.25
CA MET A 406 14.86 -21.28 -0.17
C MET A 406 14.07 -21.86 1.00
N ALA A 407 14.70 -22.13 2.14
CA ALA A 407 14.01 -22.57 3.35
C ALA A 407 12.99 -21.53 3.82
N THR A 408 13.41 -20.25 3.87
CA THR A 408 12.53 -19.10 4.13
C THR A 408 11.38 -19.04 3.13
N ARG A 409 11.67 -19.14 1.82
CA ARG A 409 10.66 -19.06 0.76
C ARG A 409 9.63 -20.20 0.84
N ARG A 410 10.05 -21.41 1.21
CA ARG A 410 9.20 -22.60 1.34
C ARG A 410 8.40 -22.65 2.66
N GLY A 411 8.63 -21.71 3.57
CA GLY A 411 7.98 -21.71 4.88
C GLY A 411 8.54 -22.75 5.85
N GLU A 412 9.78 -23.20 5.63
CA GLU A 412 10.50 -24.12 6.50
C GLU A 412 11.11 -23.42 7.73
N LYS A 413 10.99 -22.10 7.80
CA LYS A 413 11.50 -21.23 8.87
C LYS A 413 10.37 -20.55 9.63
N THR A 414 10.50 -20.46 10.94
CA THR A 414 9.53 -19.75 11.77
C THR A 414 9.67 -18.23 11.61
N TYR A 415 8.62 -17.47 11.99
CA TYR A 415 8.70 -16.02 11.99
C TYR A 415 9.92 -15.53 12.78
N SER A 416 10.11 -16.08 13.98
CA SER A 416 11.20 -15.69 14.88
C SER A 416 12.57 -15.98 14.30
N GLU A 417 12.76 -17.13 13.64
CA GLU A 417 14.02 -17.44 12.94
C GLU A 417 14.30 -16.46 11.79
N MET A 418 13.29 -16.16 10.97
CA MET A 418 13.45 -15.23 9.84
C MET A 418 13.73 -13.80 10.32
N GLN A 419 13.08 -13.36 11.40
CA GLN A 419 13.32 -12.05 12.00
C GLN A 419 14.74 -11.96 12.58
N ALA A 420 15.21 -12.98 13.30
CA ALA A 420 16.55 -12.99 13.87
C ALA A 420 17.64 -12.86 12.78
N GLU A 421 17.43 -13.49 11.62
CA GLU A 421 18.35 -13.37 10.49
C GLU A 421 18.34 -11.96 9.86
N VAL A 422 17.16 -11.33 9.76
CA VAL A 422 17.04 -9.93 9.32
C VAL A 422 17.79 -9.01 10.28
N ASP A 423 17.58 -9.17 11.59
CA ASP A 423 18.21 -8.33 12.62
C ASP A 423 19.74 -8.52 12.63
N ARG A 424 20.22 -9.76 12.46
CA ARG A 424 21.64 -10.07 12.32
C ARG A 424 22.26 -9.35 11.14
N LEU A 425 21.66 -9.45 9.95
CA LEU A 425 22.17 -8.80 8.74
C LEU A 425 22.18 -7.27 8.88
N LEU A 426 21.13 -6.68 9.46
CA LEU A 426 21.09 -5.25 9.72
C LEU A 426 22.20 -4.79 10.66
N GLY A 427 22.46 -5.56 11.73
CA GLY A 427 23.56 -5.28 12.65
C GLY A 427 24.93 -5.29 11.96
N GLU A 428 25.19 -6.29 11.12
CA GLU A 428 26.44 -6.40 10.35
C GLU A 428 26.61 -5.25 9.36
N ILE A 429 25.54 -4.84 8.69
CA ILE A 429 25.58 -3.71 7.74
C ILE A 429 25.85 -2.42 8.49
N GLU A 430 25.15 -2.15 9.60
CA GLU A 430 25.29 -0.91 10.36
C GLU A 430 26.70 -0.75 10.95
N GLU A 431 27.34 -1.85 11.36
CA GLU A 431 28.74 -1.84 11.80
C GLU A 431 29.69 -1.39 10.68
N LYS A 432 29.45 -1.82 9.43
CA LYS A 432 30.31 -1.50 8.28
C LYS A 432 29.95 -0.20 7.57
N ARG A 433 28.71 0.24 7.70
CA ARG A 433 28.13 1.40 7.00
C ARG A 433 28.99 2.68 7.03
N PRO A 434 29.67 3.05 8.14
CA PRO A 434 30.54 4.25 8.16
C PRO A 434 31.77 4.16 7.26
N PHE A 435 32.21 2.94 6.91
CA PHE A 435 33.44 2.69 6.15
C PHE A 435 33.20 2.47 4.65
N VAL A 436 31.94 2.44 4.22
CA VAL A 436 31.59 2.23 2.81
C VAL A 436 31.89 3.49 2.01
N GLU A 437 32.66 3.32 0.93
CA GLU A 437 33.10 4.43 0.09
C GLU A 437 31.92 5.20 -0.53
N GLU A 438 32.02 6.52 -0.52
CA GLU A 438 31.09 7.39 -1.22
C GLU A 438 31.21 7.24 -2.74
N ARG A 439 30.18 7.66 -3.46
CA ARG A 439 30.20 7.69 -4.94
C ARG A 439 31.29 8.66 -5.41
N ASP A 440 32.15 8.21 -6.33
CA ASP A 440 33.12 9.09 -6.97
C ASP A 440 32.49 9.90 -8.13
N SER A 441 33.05 11.06 -8.44
CA SER A 441 32.63 11.87 -9.60
C SER A 441 33.07 11.28 -10.94
N ASN A 442 34.21 10.58 -10.96
CA ASN A 442 34.81 9.99 -12.16
C ASN A 442 33.95 8.88 -12.81
N THR A 443 33.13 8.18 -12.03
CA THR A 443 32.20 7.14 -12.48
C THR A 443 31.13 7.73 -13.39
N GLN A 444 30.68 8.95 -13.10
CA GLN A 444 29.75 9.65 -13.98
C GLN A 444 30.40 9.95 -15.32
N GLU A 445 31.63 10.46 -15.31
CA GLU A 445 32.37 10.79 -16.54
C GLU A 445 32.64 9.54 -17.39
N LEU A 446 32.98 8.41 -16.78
CA LEU A 446 33.17 7.13 -17.48
C LEU A 446 31.88 6.62 -18.12
N VAL A 447 30.76 6.69 -17.39
CA VAL A 447 29.44 6.30 -17.88
C VAL A 447 28.96 7.20 -19.01
N GLU A 448 29.15 8.52 -18.86
CA GLU A 448 28.78 9.50 -19.88
C GLU A 448 29.62 9.32 -21.15
N LYS A 449 30.93 9.12 -21.01
CA LYS A 449 31.81 8.82 -22.15
C LYS A 449 31.38 7.55 -22.89
N TRP A 450 31.01 6.49 -22.16
CA TRP A 450 30.51 5.26 -22.75
C TRP A 450 29.20 5.50 -23.52
N LEU A 451 28.25 6.25 -22.95
CA LEU A 451 26.99 6.60 -23.59
C LEU A 451 27.22 7.44 -24.86
N LEU A 452 28.07 8.47 -24.79
CA LEU A 452 28.37 9.33 -25.92
C LEU A 452 29.01 8.55 -27.08
N ASN A 453 29.93 7.63 -26.79
CA ASN A 453 30.51 6.75 -27.81
C ASN A 453 29.43 5.86 -28.46
N LEU A 454 28.54 5.28 -27.67
CA LEU A 454 27.42 4.48 -28.17
C LEU A 454 26.50 5.30 -29.08
N ARG A 455 26.18 6.55 -28.72
CA ARG A 455 25.38 7.45 -29.57
C ARG A 455 26.12 7.92 -30.82
N TYR A 456 27.43 8.20 -30.71
CA TYR A 456 28.24 8.62 -31.85
C TYR A 456 28.27 7.54 -32.94
N GLU A 457 28.51 6.28 -32.56
CA GLU A 457 28.50 5.16 -33.50
C GLU A 457 27.11 4.95 -34.14
N SER A 458 26.03 5.06 -33.35
CA SER A 458 24.66 5.03 -33.89
C SER A 458 24.41 6.16 -34.89
N LEU A 459 24.78 7.40 -34.56
CA LEU A 459 24.58 8.56 -35.43
C LEU A 459 25.35 8.42 -36.74
N LYS A 460 26.59 7.94 -36.68
CA LYS A 460 27.41 7.70 -37.87
C LYS A 460 26.73 6.69 -38.81
N GLN A 461 26.23 5.59 -38.28
CA GLN A 461 25.52 4.58 -39.07
C GLN A 461 24.21 5.10 -39.69
N ASP A 462 23.55 6.06 -39.05
CA ASP A 462 22.31 6.64 -39.57
C ASP A 462 22.56 7.73 -40.62
N LEU A 463 23.66 8.47 -40.51
CA LEU A 463 24.04 9.51 -41.49
C LEU A 463 24.73 8.94 -42.74
N ASP A 464 25.34 7.76 -42.64
CA ASP A 464 25.98 7.06 -43.76
C ASP A 464 24.98 6.25 -44.62
N LYS A 465 23.70 6.15 -44.20
CA LYS A 465 22.58 5.55 -44.94
C LYS A 465 21.79 6.61 -45.69
#